data_AF-A0A956DGP6-F1
#
_entry.id   AF-A0A956DGP6-F1
#
_cell.length_a   1.000
_cell.length_b   1.000
_cell.length_c   1.000
_cell.angle_alpha   90.00
_cell.angle_beta   90.00
_cell.angle_gamma   90.00
#
_symmetry.space_group_name_H-M   'P 1'
#
loop_
_entity.id
_entity.type
_entity.pdbx_description
1 polymer ?
#
loop_
_entity_poly.entity_id
_entity_poly.type
_entity_poly.pdbx_seq_one_letter_code
_entity_poly.pdbx_strand_id
1 'polypeptide(L)'
;ADAPMDAPRDVAHDLPDRDDSGCPEPPDDLCCCSGDVVHAPPRCVDGVWSCGSLGQLWSGFDCVRSCGSACTSFCTPEQTCDPLHGYLPFVRDRPCTDDAQCVAETHVVDCCGTRAVVGFRETDLPRFRSLAEQCTAHLGECDCPAGPTTADDGHVGDPDMARVACVEGRCRTSF
;
A
#
# COMPACT_ATOMS: atom_id res chain seq x y z
N ALA A 1 23.11 -3.92 53.49
CA ALA A 1 21.86 -3.23 53.16
C ALA A 1 22.20 -2.07 52.24
N ASP A 2 21.91 -2.05 50.95
CA ASP A 2 21.54 -3.05 49.96
C ASP A 2 21.73 -2.34 48.60
N ALA A 3 22.25 -3.08 47.63
CA ALA A 3 22.36 -2.92 46.17
C ALA A 3 22.35 -1.51 45.48
N PRO A 4 23.27 -1.27 44.54
CA PRO A 4 23.07 -0.31 43.45
C PRO A 4 22.04 -0.87 42.44
N MET A 5 21.09 -0.04 41.99
CA MET A 5 20.15 -0.41 40.92
C MET A 5 20.86 -0.35 39.56
N ASP A 6 21.27 -1.50 39.06
CA ASP A 6 21.53 -1.75 37.65
C ASP A 6 20.23 -1.56 36.86
N ALA A 7 20.13 -0.44 36.13
CA ALA A 7 19.16 -0.31 35.06
C ALA A 7 19.67 -1.13 33.85
N PRO A 8 18.87 -2.05 33.28
CA PRO A 8 19.26 -2.71 32.05
C PRO A 8 19.38 -1.66 30.95
N ARG A 9 20.58 -1.58 30.36
CA ARG A 9 20.82 -0.85 29.11
C ARG A 9 19.87 -1.38 28.04
N ASP A 10 19.19 -0.45 27.39
CA ASP A 10 18.43 -0.68 26.17
C ASP A 10 19.25 -1.52 25.19
N VAL A 11 18.75 -2.73 24.92
CA VAL A 11 19.21 -3.52 23.79
C VAL A 11 18.68 -2.81 22.55
N ALA A 12 19.52 -1.96 21.95
CA ALA A 12 19.33 -1.54 20.58
C ALA A 12 19.08 -2.81 19.75
N HIS A 13 17.90 -2.90 19.13
CA HIS A 13 17.67 -3.84 18.04
C HIS A 13 18.52 -3.37 16.86
N ASP A 14 19.81 -3.69 16.91
CA ASP A 14 20.67 -3.82 15.73
C ASP A 14 20.08 -4.97 14.91
N LEU A 15 19.10 -4.63 14.06
CA LEU A 15 18.92 -5.39 12.85
C LEU A 15 20.22 -5.18 12.06
N PRO A 16 20.98 -6.24 11.71
CA PRO A 16 22.23 -6.06 11.00
C PRO A 16 21.97 -5.25 9.74
N ASP A 17 22.73 -4.16 9.59
CA ASP A 17 22.86 -3.43 8.34
C ASP A 17 23.06 -4.47 7.24
N ARG A 18 22.06 -4.55 6.36
CA ARG A 18 22.01 -5.52 5.28
C ARG A 18 23.15 -5.19 4.34
N ASP A 19 24.01 -6.18 4.14
CA ASP A 19 25.13 -6.11 3.21
C ASP A 19 24.57 -6.09 1.78
N ASP A 20 24.13 -4.92 1.31
CA ASP A 20 23.65 -4.66 -0.05
C ASP A 20 24.82 -4.59 -1.06
N SER A 21 26.05 -4.88 -0.63
CA SER A 21 27.32 -4.59 -1.33
C SER A 21 27.62 -5.41 -2.59
N GLY A 22 26.67 -6.21 -3.10
CA GLY A 22 26.94 -7.17 -4.18
C GLY A 22 25.97 -7.17 -5.36
N CYS A 23 24.76 -6.63 -5.22
CA CYS A 23 23.79 -6.63 -6.30
C CYS A 23 23.79 -5.29 -7.05
N PRO A 24 23.65 -5.29 -8.39
CA PRO A 24 23.26 -4.07 -9.11
C PRO A 24 21.88 -3.61 -8.62
N GLU A 25 21.48 -2.37 -8.90
CA GLU A 25 20.11 -1.90 -8.60
C GLU A 25 19.06 -2.94 -9.03
N PRO A 26 18.04 -3.22 -8.19
CA PRO A 26 17.05 -4.22 -8.51
C PRO A 26 16.35 -3.84 -9.82
N PRO A 27 16.22 -4.78 -10.77
CA PRO A 27 15.42 -4.53 -11.96
C PRO A 27 13.97 -4.24 -11.57
N ASP A 28 13.37 -3.20 -12.16
CA ASP A 28 11.96 -2.84 -11.93
C ASP A 28 10.98 -3.97 -12.31
N ASP A 29 11.45 -4.94 -13.09
CA ASP A 29 10.70 -6.10 -13.57
C ASP A 29 10.95 -7.40 -12.78
N LEU A 30 11.67 -7.31 -11.64
CA LEU A 30 12.05 -8.47 -10.83
C LEU A 30 11.18 -8.63 -9.57
N CYS A 31 10.42 -9.72 -9.53
CA CYS A 31 9.41 -10.00 -8.50
C CYS A 31 9.68 -11.27 -7.72
N CYS A 32 9.22 -11.30 -6.47
CA CYS A 32 9.08 -12.52 -5.68
C CYS A 32 7.65 -13.03 -5.68
N CYS A 33 7.43 -14.24 -6.18
CA CYS A 33 6.10 -14.86 -6.29
C CYS A 33 6.02 -16.18 -5.51
N SER A 34 4.94 -16.39 -4.74
CA SER A 34 4.56 -17.71 -4.20
C SER A 34 3.13 -18.05 -4.60
N GLY A 35 2.99 -18.93 -5.58
CA GLY A 35 1.71 -19.18 -6.24
C GLY A 35 1.18 -17.89 -6.89
N ASP A 36 0.07 -17.40 -6.36
CA ASP A 36 -0.59 -16.20 -6.84
C ASP A 36 -0.10 -14.92 -6.13
N VAL A 37 0.59 -15.02 -4.99
CA VAL A 37 0.93 -13.84 -4.18
C VAL A 37 2.24 -13.19 -4.63
N VAL A 38 2.21 -11.88 -4.89
CA VAL A 38 3.41 -11.04 -5.02
C VAL A 38 3.89 -10.64 -3.63
N HIS A 39 5.17 -10.90 -3.35
CA HIS A 39 5.81 -10.56 -2.10
C HIS A 39 6.63 -9.27 -2.22
N ALA A 40 7.10 -8.76 -1.07
CA ALA A 40 8.06 -7.67 -0.97
C ALA A 40 9.24 -7.83 -1.97
N PRO A 41 9.91 -6.72 -2.35
CA PRO A 41 10.99 -6.76 -3.34
C PRO A 41 12.04 -7.83 -3.02
N PRO A 42 12.65 -8.44 -4.06
CA PRO A 42 13.66 -9.47 -3.87
C PRO A 42 14.81 -8.92 -3.02
N ARG A 43 15.47 -9.80 -2.29
CA ARG A 43 16.61 -9.46 -1.44
C ARG A 43 17.90 -9.88 -2.11
N CYS A 44 18.93 -9.06 -2.00
CA CYS A 44 20.26 -9.47 -2.41
C CYS A 44 20.83 -10.46 -1.39
N VAL A 45 21.27 -11.63 -1.86
CA VAL A 45 22.00 -12.62 -1.06
C VAL A 45 23.20 -13.06 -1.89
N ASP A 46 24.42 -12.79 -1.39
CA ASP A 46 25.68 -13.14 -2.06
C ASP A 46 25.79 -12.67 -3.52
N GLY A 47 25.29 -11.46 -3.82
CA GLY A 47 25.31 -10.88 -5.18
C GLY A 47 24.25 -11.44 -6.13
N VAL A 48 23.32 -12.24 -5.62
CA VAL A 48 22.21 -12.80 -6.39
C VAL A 48 20.90 -12.37 -5.76
N TRP A 49 20.00 -11.81 -6.57
CA TRP A 49 18.63 -11.56 -6.13
C TRP A 49 17.98 -12.87 -5.70
N SER A 50 17.22 -12.86 -4.59
CA SER A 50 16.55 -14.03 -4.05
C SER A 50 15.29 -13.64 -3.28
N CYS A 51 14.29 -14.50 -3.31
CA CYS A 51 13.08 -14.36 -2.52
C CYS A 51 13.18 -15.01 -1.13
N GLY A 52 14.35 -15.55 -0.77
CA GLY A 52 14.53 -16.33 0.45
C GLY A 52 13.55 -17.52 0.46
N SER A 53 12.79 -17.67 1.55
CA SER A 53 11.74 -18.68 1.68
C SER A 53 10.37 -18.24 1.13
N LEU A 54 10.25 -17.01 0.64
CA LEU A 54 8.96 -16.38 0.30
C LEU A 54 8.54 -16.58 -1.15
N GLY A 55 9.26 -17.34 -1.98
CA GLY A 55 8.83 -17.59 -3.36
C GLY A 55 9.94 -17.87 -4.36
N GLN A 56 9.59 -17.86 -5.65
CA GLN A 56 10.50 -17.90 -6.78
C GLN A 56 10.64 -16.50 -7.41
N LEU A 57 11.79 -16.26 -8.04
CA LEU A 57 12.04 -15.07 -8.83
C LEU A 57 11.40 -15.16 -10.21
N TRP A 58 10.74 -14.08 -10.60
CA TRP A 58 10.18 -13.90 -11.93
C TRP A 58 10.67 -12.58 -12.52
N SER A 59 11.01 -12.60 -13.81
CA SER A 59 11.48 -11.44 -14.59
C SER A 59 10.57 -11.17 -15.78
N GLY A 60 10.57 -9.96 -16.32
CA GLY A 60 9.72 -9.57 -17.45
C GLY A 60 8.27 -9.22 -17.09
N PHE A 61 7.97 -8.97 -15.82
CA PHE A 61 6.64 -8.57 -15.36
C PHE A 61 6.71 -7.18 -14.72
N ASP A 62 5.73 -6.33 -15.00
CA ASP A 62 5.56 -5.10 -14.25
C ASP A 62 5.03 -5.46 -12.85
N CYS A 63 5.95 -5.64 -11.91
CA CYS A 63 5.70 -5.90 -10.50
C CYS A 63 4.80 -4.86 -9.85
N VAL A 64 4.78 -3.65 -10.42
CA VAL A 64 3.95 -2.52 -10.00
C VAL A 64 2.48 -2.73 -10.41
N ARG A 65 2.23 -3.59 -11.42
CA ARG A 65 0.92 -3.88 -12.01
C ARG A 65 0.43 -5.33 -11.86
N SER A 66 1.16 -6.24 -11.19
CA SER A 66 0.68 -7.62 -10.97
C SER A 66 -0.11 -7.74 -9.66
N CYS A 67 -1.26 -8.43 -9.69
CA CYS A 67 -2.32 -8.28 -8.67
C CYS A 67 -2.62 -9.56 -7.92
N GLY A 68 -1.58 -10.20 -7.40
CA GLY A 68 -1.82 -11.31 -6.49
C GLY A 68 -2.58 -12.47 -7.14
N SER A 69 -2.58 -12.57 -8.47
CA SER A 69 -2.95 -13.72 -9.26
C SER A 69 -2.15 -13.68 -10.56
N ALA A 70 -1.26 -14.66 -10.71
CA ALA A 70 -0.44 -14.94 -11.88
C ALA A 70 0.80 -14.07 -12.16
N CYS A 71 1.96 -14.65 -11.87
CA CYS A 71 3.21 -14.43 -12.63
C CYS A 71 3.11 -15.05 -14.05
N THR A 72 1.90 -15.02 -14.64
CA THR A 72 1.51 -15.54 -15.97
C THR A 72 0.30 -14.82 -16.61
N SER A 73 -0.39 -13.87 -15.96
CA SER A 73 -1.57 -13.17 -16.51
C SER A 73 -1.60 -11.69 -16.09
N PHE A 74 -2.10 -10.82 -16.97
CA PHE A 74 -2.35 -9.41 -16.67
C PHE A 74 -3.66 -9.28 -15.88
N CYS A 75 -3.71 -8.40 -14.88
CA CYS A 75 -4.96 -8.06 -14.22
C CYS A 75 -5.87 -7.36 -15.22
N THR A 76 -7.14 -7.77 -15.28
CA THR A 76 -8.11 -6.85 -15.90
C THR A 76 -8.24 -5.63 -14.98
N PRO A 77 -8.47 -4.43 -15.54
CA PRO A 77 -8.68 -3.24 -14.72
C PRO A 77 -9.80 -3.42 -13.67
N GLU A 78 -10.77 -4.28 -13.95
CA GLU A 78 -11.85 -4.65 -13.04
C GLU A 78 -11.36 -5.44 -11.80
N GLN A 79 -10.32 -6.26 -11.93
CA GLN A 79 -9.75 -7.06 -10.83
C GLN A 79 -8.84 -6.25 -9.89
N THR A 80 -8.51 -5.03 -10.30
CA THR A 80 -7.52 -4.20 -9.63
C THR A 80 -8.09 -3.00 -8.94
N CYS A 81 -9.23 -2.54 -9.44
CA CYS A 81 -9.94 -1.44 -8.86
C CYS A 81 -10.78 -1.93 -7.68
N ASP A 82 -10.17 -1.94 -6.49
CA ASP A 82 -10.96 -1.86 -5.27
C ASP A 82 -11.65 -0.50 -5.25
N PRO A 83 -12.98 -0.44 -5.27
CA PRO A 83 -13.67 0.83 -5.31
C PRO A 83 -13.42 1.67 -4.04
N LEU A 84 -13.17 1.04 -2.90
CA LEU A 84 -12.92 1.72 -1.63
C LEU A 84 -11.46 2.17 -1.47
N HIS A 85 -10.49 1.48 -2.08
CA HIS A 85 -9.06 1.70 -1.81
C HIS A 85 -8.17 1.94 -3.06
N GLY A 86 -8.70 1.80 -4.28
CA GLY A 86 -7.91 1.85 -5.52
C GLY A 86 -7.00 0.61 -5.72
N TYR A 87 -6.06 0.69 -6.66
CA TYR A 87 -5.13 -0.43 -7.02
C TYR A 87 -4.37 -0.97 -5.80
N LEU A 88 -4.69 -2.20 -5.40
CA LEU A 88 -4.46 -2.73 -4.05
C LEU A 88 -3.03 -3.14 -3.61
N PRO A 89 -2.05 -3.53 -4.45
CA PRO A 89 -0.83 -4.14 -3.90
C PRO A 89 0.08 -3.18 -3.12
N PHE A 90 -0.01 -1.86 -3.37
CA PHE A 90 0.94 -0.89 -2.80
C PHE A 90 0.30 0.10 -1.83
N VAL A 91 -1.01 0.32 -1.94
CA VAL A 91 -1.72 1.32 -1.13
C VAL A 91 -2.46 0.68 0.04
N ARG A 92 -2.40 -0.64 0.22
CA ARG A 92 -3.10 -1.33 1.31
C ARG A 92 -2.52 -1.01 2.68
N ASP A 93 -1.21 -0.84 2.76
CA ASP A 93 -0.54 -0.69 4.05
C ASP A 93 -0.44 0.74 4.55
N ARG A 94 -0.54 1.73 3.65
CA ARG A 94 -0.61 3.18 3.94
C ARG A 94 0.30 3.59 5.11
N PRO A 95 1.58 3.16 5.10
CA PRO A 95 2.40 3.21 6.29
C PRO A 95 2.70 4.66 6.66
N CYS A 96 2.73 4.94 7.95
CA CYS A 96 3.14 6.23 8.49
C CYS A 96 3.90 6.07 9.80
N THR A 97 4.72 7.07 10.10
CA THR A 97 5.41 7.21 11.39
C THR A 97 4.74 8.27 12.26
N ASP A 98 4.16 9.30 11.63
CA ASP A 98 3.47 10.41 12.29
C ASP A 98 2.40 11.00 11.35
N ASP A 99 1.56 11.88 11.88
CA ASP A 99 0.45 12.52 11.16
C ASP A 99 0.92 13.39 9.98
N ALA A 100 2.15 13.92 10.02
CA ALA A 100 2.65 14.81 8.97
C ALA A 100 2.95 14.08 7.66
N GLN A 101 3.09 12.75 7.71
CA GLN A 101 3.24 11.91 6.53
C GLN A 101 1.90 11.60 5.85
N CYS A 102 0.78 11.93 6.47
CA CYS A 102 -0.53 11.52 6.01
C CYS A 102 -1.31 12.64 5.31
N VAL A 103 -1.94 12.29 4.20
CA VAL A 103 -2.83 13.15 3.43
C VAL A 103 -4.17 12.43 3.20
N ALA A 104 -5.25 13.20 3.11
CA ALA A 104 -6.56 12.69 2.73
C ALA A 104 -6.80 12.97 1.24
N GLU A 105 -7.38 12.01 0.53
CA GLU A 105 -7.86 12.20 -0.83
C GLU A 105 -9.29 11.67 -0.93
N THR A 106 -10.15 12.38 -1.66
CA THR A 106 -11.53 11.97 -1.93
C THR A 106 -11.63 11.38 -3.33
N HIS A 107 -12.22 10.21 -3.49
CA HIS A 107 -12.47 9.59 -4.80
C HIS A 107 -13.85 8.94 -4.90
N VAL A 108 -14.28 8.65 -6.13
CA VAL A 108 -15.56 8.01 -6.42
C VAL A 108 -15.41 6.49 -6.35
N VAL A 109 -16.29 5.83 -5.60
CA VAL A 109 -16.21 4.40 -5.28
C VAL A 109 -17.28 3.55 -5.96
N ASP A 110 -18.22 4.16 -6.67
CA ASP A 110 -19.21 3.41 -7.44
C ASP A 110 -19.75 4.25 -8.60
N CYS A 111 -20.46 3.58 -9.51
CA CYS A 111 -21.09 4.24 -10.65
C CYS A 111 -22.22 5.19 -10.28
N CYS A 112 -22.71 5.17 -9.03
CA CYS A 112 -23.72 6.11 -8.53
C CYS A 112 -23.09 7.45 -8.12
N GLY A 113 -21.76 7.54 -8.06
CA GLY A 113 -21.05 8.75 -7.63
C GLY A 113 -20.85 8.83 -6.11
N THR A 114 -21.04 7.74 -5.37
CA THR A 114 -20.66 7.65 -3.96
C THR A 114 -19.17 7.93 -3.81
N ARG A 115 -18.79 8.64 -2.76
CA ARG A 115 -17.39 9.01 -2.50
C ARG A 115 -16.86 8.35 -1.25
N ALA A 116 -15.55 8.15 -1.21
CA ALA A 116 -14.82 7.84 0.01
C ALA A 116 -13.71 8.87 0.20
N VAL A 117 -13.44 9.22 1.46
CA VAL A 117 -12.23 9.92 1.86
C VAL A 117 -11.28 8.88 2.43
N VAL A 118 -10.06 8.81 1.89
CA VAL A 118 -9.10 7.78 2.26
C VAL A 118 -7.78 8.44 2.63
N GLY A 119 -7.16 7.96 3.71
CA GLY A 119 -5.85 8.42 4.14
C GLY A 119 -4.74 7.71 3.38
N PHE A 120 -3.69 8.44 2.99
CA PHE A 120 -2.52 7.91 2.30
C PHE A 120 -1.25 8.55 2.82
N ARG A 121 -0.11 7.90 2.56
CA ARG A 121 1.18 8.58 2.70
C ARG A 121 1.30 9.63 1.61
N GLU A 122 1.81 10.82 1.93
CA GLU A 122 1.96 11.93 0.98
C GLU A 122 2.73 11.51 -0.29
N THR A 123 3.78 10.70 -0.13
CA THR A 123 4.59 10.18 -1.24
C THR A 123 3.83 9.27 -2.19
N ASP A 124 2.73 8.67 -1.74
CA ASP A 124 1.91 7.74 -2.53
C ASP A 124 0.77 8.45 -3.26
N LEU A 125 0.49 9.72 -2.94
CA LEU A 125 -0.64 10.48 -3.49
C LEU A 125 -0.64 10.59 -5.03
N PRO A 126 0.50 10.90 -5.71
CA PRO A 126 0.50 10.97 -7.18
C PRO A 126 0.16 9.63 -7.82
N ARG A 127 0.64 8.54 -7.21
CA ARG A 127 0.38 7.18 -7.66
C ARG A 127 -1.09 6.83 -7.46
N PHE A 128 -1.65 7.13 -6.28
CA PHE A 128 -3.06 6.93 -6.00
C PHE A 128 -3.95 7.65 -7.02
N ARG A 129 -3.74 8.94 -7.27
CA ARG A 129 -4.56 9.72 -8.22
C ARG A 129 -4.57 9.13 -9.62
N SER A 130 -3.39 8.77 -10.13
CA SER A 130 -3.24 8.12 -11.43
C SER A 130 -4.05 6.81 -11.52
N LEU A 131 -4.11 6.04 -10.43
CA LEU A 131 -4.86 4.79 -10.37
C LEU A 131 -6.36 5.00 -10.16
N ALA A 132 -6.74 5.98 -9.33
CA ALA A 132 -8.13 6.34 -9.09
C ALA A 132 -8.82 6.83 -10.38
N GLU A 133 -8.11 7.61 -11.20
CA GLU A 133 -8.60 8.01 -12.53
C GLU A 133 -8.83 6.81 -13.44
N GLN A 134 -7.88 5.87 -13.49
CA GLN A 134 -8.04 4.62 -14.24
C GLN A 134 -9.25 3.83 -13.75
N CYS A 135 -9.42 3.70 -12.44
CA CYS A 135 -10.52 2.94 -11.85
C CYS A 135 -11.89 3.58 -12.06
N THR A 136 -11.97 4.90 -12.02
CA THR A 136 -13.22 5.63 -12.26
C THR A 136 -13.75 5.35 -13.67
N ALA A 137 -12.85 5.17 -14.65
CA ALA A 137 -13.24 4.82 -16.02
C ALA A 137 -13.92 3.44 -16.14
N HIS A 138 -13.77 2.56 -15.15
CA HIS A 138 -14.34 1.21 -15.15
C HIS A 138 -15.66 1.07 -14.39
N LEU A 139 -16.09 2.11 -13.67
CA LEU A 139 -17.33 2.05 -12.88
C LEU A 139 -18.58 1.92 -13.77
N GLY A 140 -18.51 2.35 -15.03
CA GLY A 140 -19.66 2.36 -15.93
C GLY A 140 -20.65 3.49 -15.59
N GLU A 141 -21.76 3.54 -16.34
CA GLU A 141 -22.82 4.53 -16.12
C GLU A 141 -24.01 3.87 -15.40
N CYS A 142 -24.48 4.51 -14.33
CA CYS A 142 -25.65 4.08 -13.57
C CYS A 142 -26.59 5.26 -13.33
N ASP A 143 -27.90 5.00 -13.32
CA ASP A 143 -28.93 6.01 -13.04
C ASP A 143 -29.41 5.89 -11.59
N CYS A 144 -28.56 6.32 -10.66
CA CYS A 144 -28.79 6.28 -9.22
C CYS A 144 -28.23 7.55 -8.56
N PRO A 145 -28.81 7.99 -7.43
CA PRO A 145 -28.24 9.09 -6.65
C PRO A 145 -26.96 8.65 -5.93
N ALA A 146 -26.02 9.58 -5.78
CA ALA A 146 -24.81 9.35 -4.99
C ALA A 146 -25.14 8.99 -3.53
N GLY A 147 -24.45 7.98 -3.01
CA GLY A 147 -24.49 7.63 -1.59
C GLY A 147 -23.77 8.65 -0.70
N PRO A 148 -23.89 8.52 0.63
CA PRO A 148 -23.15 9.34 1.57
C PRO A 148 -21.65 9.09 1.43
N THR A 149 -20.84 10.13 1.70
CA THR A 149 -19.38 9.99 1.71
C THR A 149 -18.93 9.26 2.98
N THR A 150 -18.06 8.25 2.85
CA THR A 150 -17.50 7.48 3.97
C THR A 150 -16.02 7.79 4.19
N ALA A 151 -15.54 7.67 5.43
CA ALA A 151 -14.11 7.70 5.78
C ALA A 151 -13.58 6.30 6.14
N ASP A 152 -12.28 6.16 6.42
CA ASP A 152 -11.65 4.88 6.77
C ASP A 152 -12.17 4.23 8.05
N ASP A 153 -12.76 5.02 8.94
CA ASP A 153 -13.41 4.56 10.17
C ASP A 153 -14.84 4.04 9.94
N GLY A 154 -15.35 4.15 8.71
CA GLY A 154 -16.68 3.72 8.30
C GLY A 154 -17.80 4.72 8.64
N HIS A 155 -17.48 5.86 9.25
CA HIS A 155 -18.48 6.91 9.48
C HIS A 155 -18.76 7.69 8.20
N VAL A 156 -19.91 8.37 8.21
CA VAL A 156 -20.36 9.23 7.10
C VAL A 156 -20.28 10.70 7.50
N GLY A 157 -19.90 11.56 6.56
CA GLY A 157 -19.70 12.97 6.85
C GLY A 157 -19.47 13.80 5.60
N ASP A 158 -19.31 15.11 5.82
CA ASP A 158 -18.90 16.04 4.77
C ASP A 158 -17.40 15.82 4.49
N PRO A 159 -16.98 15.58 3.23
CA PRO A 159 -15.58 15.41 2.89
C PRO A 159 -14.67 16.55 3.38
N ASP A 160 -15.19 17.79 3.44
CA ASP A 160 -14.42 18.95 3.91
C ASP A 160 -14.16 18.92 5.43
N MET A 161 -14.88 18.07 6.17
CA MET A 161 -14.69 17.85 7.60
C MET A 161 -13.78 16.65 7.92
N ALA A 162 -13.39 15.88 6.91
CA ALA A 162 -12.54 14.70 7.12
C ALA A 162 -11.19 15.09 7.73
N ARG A 163 -10.77 14.33 8.72
CA ARG A 163 -9.44 14.42 9.34
C ARG A 163 -8.61 13.24 8.88
N VAL A 164 -7.30 13.41 8.82
CA VAL A 164 -6.34 12.32 8.57
C VAL A 164 -5.32 12.27 9.71
N ALA A 165 -5.00 11.07 10.15
CA ALA A 165 -3.99 10.83 11.20
C ALA A 165 -3.28 9.49 10.98
N CYS A 166 -2.12 9.36 11.60
CA CYS A 166 -1.37 8.12 11.66
C CYS A 166 -1.86 7.27 12.84
N VAL A 167 -2.74 6.32 12.54
CA VAL A 167 -3.35 5.43 13.54
C VAL A 167 -2.76 4.04 13.36
N GLU A 168 -2.10 3.53 14.41
CA GLU A 168 -1.47 2.20 14.41
C GLU A 168 -0.47 1.99 13.26
N GLY A 169 0.29 3.04 12.93
CA GLY A 169 1.27 3.03 11.84
C GLY A 169 0.66 3.07 10.44
N ARG A 170 -0.62 3.44 10.31
CA ARG A 170 -1.34 3.55 9.03
C ARG A 170 -2.06 4.89 8.93
N CYS A 171 -1.99 5.53 7.77
CA CYS A 171 -2.79 6.72 7.49
C CYS A 171 -4.26 6.32 7.43
N ARG A 172 -5.07 6.92 8.31
CA ARG A 172 -6.51 6.69 8.44
C ARG A 172 -7.23 8.02 8.43
N THR A 173 -8.42 8.02 7.82
CA THR A 173 -9.35 9.14 7.86
C THR A 173 -10.53 8.89 8.79
N SER A 174 -11.09 9.97 9.32
CA SER A 174 -12.30 9.95 10.16
C SER A 174 -13.10 11.23 9.96
N PHE A 175 -14.38 11.22 10.35
CA PHE A 175 -15.21 12.42 10.45
C PHE A 175 -15.31 12.94 11.89
#